data_AF-A0A968MX61-F1
#
_entry.id   AF-A0A968MX61-F1
#
_cell.length_a   1.000
_cell.length_b   1.000
_cell.length_c   1.000
_cell.angle_alpha   90.00
_cell.angle_beta   90.00
_cell.angle_gamma   90.00
#
_symmetry.space_group_name_H-M   'P 1'
#
loop_
_entity.id
_entity.type
_entity.pdbx_description
1 polymer ?
#
loop_
_entity_poly.entity_id
_entity_poly.type
_entity_poly.pdbx_seq_one_letter_code
_entity_poly.pdbx_strand_id
1 'polypeptide(L)' 'KKTDSTGPIVLIKAAEGVSYGNLVDIVDEMAIASIARYAVVDINIVEKKMLKDALSGVNVENQN' A
#
# COMPACT_ATOMS: atom_id res chain seq x y z
N LYS A 1 -17.92 -4.17 24.67
CA LYS A 1 -16.91 -4.17 23.57
C LYS A 1 -16.76 -2.71 23.13
N LYS A 2 -15.68 -2.01 23.53
CA LYS A 2 -15.44 -0.61 23.14
C LYS A 2 -15.26 -0.62 21.62
N THR A 3 -16.17 -0.02 20.88
CA THR A 3 -16.04 0.12 19.43
C THR A 3 -15.09 1.27 19.17
N ASP A 4 -13.78 0.97 19.12
CA ASP A 4 -12.75 1.93 18.67
C ASP A 4 -12.93 2.17 17.17
N SER A 5 -13.92 3.00 16.83
CA SER A 5 -14.29 3.39 15.47
C SER A 5 -13.28 4.33 14.81
N THR A 6 -12.20 4.67 15.51
CA THR A 6 -11.21 5.70 15.12
C THR A 6 -9.82 5.13 14.81
N GLY A 7 -9.68 3.81 14.69
CA GLY A 7 -8.42 3.17 14.32
C GLY A 7 -8.09 3.35 12.83
N PRO A 8 -6.81 3.32 12.43
CA PRO A 8 -6.41 3.46 11.03
C PRO A 8 -7.01 2.34 10.17
N ILE A 9 -7.31 2.68 8.91
CA ILE A 9 -7.72 1.72 7.89
C ILE A 9 -6.56 1.62 6.89
N VAL A 10 -6.09 0.41 6.65
CA VAL A 10 -4.95 0.15 5.74
C VAL A 10 -5.45 -0.46 4.43
N LEU A 11 -5.04 0.13 3.31
CA LEU A 11 -5.29 -0.43 1.98
C LEU A 11 -4.01 -1.11 1.49
N ILE A 12 -4.07 -2.40 1.23
CA ILE A 12 -2.95 -3.19 0.73
C ILE A 12 -3.13 -3.35 -0.78
N LYS A 13 -2.27 -2.68 -1.54
CA LYS A 13 -2.24 -2.69 -3.00
C LYS A 13 -0.95 -3.35 -3.47
N ALA A 14 -1.05 -4.52 -4.08
CA ALA A 14 0.11 -5.23 -4.59
C ALA A 14 0.64 -4.57 -5.88
N ALA A 15 1.93 -4.23 -5.88
CA ALA A 15 2.65 -3.80 -7.07
C ALA A 15 3.18 -5.00 -7.86
N GLU A 16 3.73 -4.74 -9.05
CA GLU A 16 4.34 -5.79 -9.88
C GLU A 16 5.59 -6.37 -9.18
N GLY A 17 5.70 -7.70 -9.18
CA GLY A 17 6.82 -8.42 -8.55
C GLY A 17 6.65 -8.77 -7.06
N VAL A 18 5.51 -8.43 -6.44
CA VAL A 18 5.19 -8.84 -5.06
C VAL A 18 4.80 -10.32 -5.02
N SER A 19 5.32 -11.05 -4.04
CA SER A 19 5.00 -12.47 -3.81
C SER A 19 3.93 -12.66 -2.72
N TYR A 20 3.33 -13.85 -2.67
CA TYR A 20 2.40 -14.21 -1.59
C TYR A 20 3.04 -14.10 -0.20
N GLY A 21 4.34 -14.41 -0.06
CA GLY A 21 5.07 -14.28 1.20
C GLY A 21 5.04 -12.85 1.73
N ASN A 22 5.22 -11.86 0.86
CA ASN A 22 5.18 -10.45 1.27
C ASN A 22 3.79 -10.03 1.79
N LEU A 23 2.71 -10.60 1.25
CA LEU A 23 1.37 -10.34 1.77
C LEU A 23 1.18 -10.95 3.16
N VAL A 24 1.70 -12.17 3.38
CA VAL A 24 1.65 -12.84 4.69
C VAL A 24 2.42 -12.05 5.73
N ASP A 25 3.64 -11.60 5.42
CA ASP A 25 4.47 -10.80 6.32
C ASP A 25 3.75 -9.51 6.76
N ILE A 26 3.10 -8.81 5.81
CA ILE A 26 2.32 -7.60 6.11
C ILE A 26 1.14 -7.94 7.03
N VAL A 27 0.40 -9.02 6.77
CA VAL A 27 -0.75 -9.41 7.59
C VAL A 27 -0.32 -9.80 9.01
N ASP A 28 0.84 -10.45 9.17
CA ASP A 28 1.40 -10.80 10.48
C ASP A 28 1.76 -9.54 11.29
N GLU A 29 2.45 -8.58 10.67
CA GLU A 29 2.76 -7.29 11.30
C GLU A 29 1.49 -6.50 11.68
N MET A 30 0.43 -6.60 10.87
CA MET A 30 -0.85 -5.96 11.19
C MET A 30 -1.53 -6.59 12.40
N ALA A 31 -1.38 -7.91 12.60
CA ALA A 31 -1.86 -8.60 13.79
C ALA A 31 -1.05 -8.19 15.03
N ILE A 32 0.28 -8.13 14.92
CA ILE A 32 1.19 -7.66 15.98
C ILE A 32 0.89 -6.20 16.36
N ALA A 33 0.67 -5.33 15.38
CA ALA A 33 0.36 -3.91 15.57
C ALA A 33 -1.10 -3.65 16.01
N SER A 34 -1.91 -4.70 16.21
CA SER A 34 -3.33 -4.59 16.58
C SER A 34 -4.16 -3.76 15.60
N ILE A 35 -3.80 -3.76 14.30
CA ILE A 35 -4.57 -3.08 13.27
C ILE A 35 -5.64 -4.03 12.73
N ALA A 36 -6.88 -3.82 13.19
CA ALA A 36 -8.00 -4.69 12.88
C ALA A 36 -8.68 -4.44 11.52
N ARG A 37 -8.32 -3.36 10.82
CA ARG A 37 -9.03 -2.91 9.60
C ARG A 37 -8.06 -2.76 8.43
N TYR A 38 -8.12 -3.73 7.53
CA TYR A 38 -7.41 -3.66 6.25
C TYR A 38 -8.27 -4.20 5.11
N ALA A 39 -7.98 -3.75 3.90
CA ALA A 39 -8.56 -4.28 2.68
C ALA A 39 -7.46 -4.51 1.64
N VAL A 40 -7.46 -5.71 1.04
CA VAL A 40 -6.64 -6.01 -0.13
C VAL A 40 -7.41 -5.55 -1.35
N VAL A 41 -6.83 -4.62 -2.11
CA VAL A 41 -7.50 -3.98 -3.25
C VAL A 41 -6.54 -3.88 -4.43
N ASP A 42 -7.11 -3.87 -5.63
CA ASP A 42 -6.32 -3.73 -6.85
C ASP A 42 -5.67 -2.34 -6.94
N ILE A 43 -4.49 -2.32 -7.55
CA ILE A 43 -3.78 -1.08 -7.88
C ILE A 43 -4.37 -0.49 -9.18
N ASN A 44 -4.67 0.80 -9.14
CA ASN A 44 -5.21 1.52 -10.29
C ASN A 44 -4.07 1.93 -11.25
N ILE A 45 -4.41 2.15 -12.52
CA ILE A 45 -3.51 2.58 -13.60
C ILE A 45 -2.80 3.89 -13.23
N VAL A 46 -3.51 4.85 -12.62
CA VAL A 46 -2.93 6.12 -12.17
C VAL A 46 -1.88 5.90 -11.10
N GLU A 47 -2.16 5.04 -10.11
CA GLU A 47 -1.24 4.69 -9.03
C GLU A 47 0.00 3.96 -9.59
N LYS A 48 -0.18 3.06 -10.57
CA LYS A 48 0.95 2.42 -11.27
C LYS A 48 1.85 3.44 -11.98
N LYS A 49 1.27 4.45 -12.63
CA LYS A 49 2.04 5.52 -13.27
C LYS A 49 2.82 6.32 -12.23
N MET A 50 2.19 6.71 -11.13
CA MET A 50 2.84 7.41 -10.03
C MET A 50 4.01 6.59 -9.43
N LEU A 51 3.82 5.28 -9.26
CA LEU A 51 4.87 4.39 -8.79
C LEU A 51 6.06 4.34 -9.77
N LYS A 52 5.78 4.26 -11.08
CA LYS A 52 6.82 4.28 -12.11
C LYS A 52 7.58 5.61 -12.13
N ASP A 53 6.89 6.73 -12.02
CA ASP A 53 7.49 8.06 -11.99
C ASP A 53 8.39 8.24 -10.75
N ALA A 54 7.94 7.74 -9.59
CA ALA A 54 8.73 7.74 -8.35
C ALA A 54 9.98 6.85 -8.44
N LEU A 55 9.87 5.66 -9.05
CA LEU A 55 11.00 4.73 -9.22
C LEU A 55 12.02 5.21 -10.27
N SER A 56 11.58 5.96 -11.27
CA SER A 56 12.45 6.45 -12.35
C SER A 56 13.22 7.73 -11.98
N GLY A 57 13.02 8.27 -10.77
CA GLY A 57 13.80 9.40 -10.26
C GLY A 57 13.72 10.64 -11.14
N VAL A 58 12.62 10.84 -11.87
CA VAL A 58 12.48 11.97 -12.79
C VAL A 58 12.33 13.25 -11.97
N ASN A 59 13.46 13.91 -11.75
CA ASN A 59 13.51 15.34 -11.51
C ASN A 59 12.87 16.00 -12.73
N VAL A 60 11.67 16.55 -12.56
CA VAL A 60 11.03 17.40 -13.57
C VAL A 60 11.80 18.74 -13.58
N GLU A 61 13.03 18.69 -14.08
CA GLU A 61 13.73 19.85 -14.60
C GLU A 61 13.41 19.91 -16.09
N ASN A 62 12.82 21.03 -16.51
CA ASN A 62 12.55 21.44 -17.88
C ASN A 62 11.25 20.89 -18.49
N GLN A 63 10.16 21.61 -18.24
CA GLN A 63 9.27 21.95 -19.34
C GLN A 63 9.51 23.42 -19.68
N ASN A 64 10.20 23.62 -20.81
CA ASN A 64 10.32 24.89 -21.52
C ASN A 64 8.94 25.46 -21.89
#